data_AF-A0A538H3H0-F1
#
_entry.id   AF-A0A538H3H0-F1
#
_cell.length_a   1.000
_cell.length_b   1.000
_cell.length_c   1.000
_cell.angle_alpha   90.00
_cell.angle_beta   90.00
_cell.angle_gamma   90.00
#
_symmetry.space_group_name_H-M   'P 1'
#
loop_
_entity.id
_entity.type
_entity.pdbx_description
1 polymer ?
#
loop_
_entity_poly.entity_id
_entity_poly.type
_entity_poly.pdbx_seq_one_letter_code
_entity_poly.pdbx_strand_id
1 'polypeptide(L)'
;MSPRQLNLHPEGSRSRADRPRVIDSDHEEEYVCSHRSTLGASVACGRRSSCRGCRWRWQARRRASVDSGQLAVALAAVPAFVLVWAGVEKLRHPFPASLAIVRFGLAKRVRPVVGRVAGATEVAAGALLLARPQSPWAYVPAATLLLVFVLLLARAVGRGERFACACFGAGENDSITPATVLRTAVLLALCLGGLAWVELASLRPPYSVGYVQAVATTCALLASLHLAATMNSTHPFRE
;
A
#
# COMPACT_ATOMS: atom_id res chain seq x y z
N MET A 1 78.45 32.85 24.98
CA MET A 1 78.58 31.79 23.95
C MET A 1 77.79 30.58 24.44
N SER A 2 76.67 30.27 23.79
CA SER A 2 75.70 29.25 24.20
C SER A 2 75.64 28.17 23.11
N PRO A 3 75.70 26.86 23.43
CA PRO A 3 75.67 25.83 22.41
C PRO A 3 74.24 25.56 21.95
N ARG A 4 74.02 25.69 20.64
CA ARG A 4 72.82 25.28 19.91
C ARG A 4 72.59 23.77 20.07
N GLN A 5 71.49 23.41 20.72
CA GLN A 5 70.94 22.05 20.68
C GLN A 5 70.19 21.85 19.36
N LEU A 6 70.68 20.92 18.55
CA LEU A 6 70.14 20.52 17.26
C LEU A 6 69.01 19.49 17.52
N ASN A 7 67.76 19.89 17.39
CA ASN A 7 66.61 18.98 17.48
C ASN A 7 66.51 18.12 16.21
N LEU A 8 66.93 16.86 16.31
CA LEU A 8 66.63 15.81 15.34
C LEU A 8 65.21 15.27 15.63
N HIS A 9 64.26 15.63 14.78
CA HIS A 9 62.95 14.98 14.75
C HIS A 9 63.09 13.54 14.24
N PRO A 10 62.55 12.52 14.93
CA PRO A 10 62.42 11.19 14.35
C PRO A 10 61.31 11.21 13.30
N GLU A 11 61.68 10.93 12.04
CA GLU A 11 60.76 10.58 10.96
C GLU A 11 60.01 9.30 11.35
N GLY A 12 58.83 9.48 11.96
CA GLY A 12 57.87 8.43 12.18
C GLY A 12 57.35 7.90 10.85
N SER A 13 57.92 6.77 10.43
CA SER A 13 57.33 5.70 9.61
C SER A 13 55.93 6.00 9.06
N ARG A 14 55.87 6.61 7.86
CA ARG A 14 54.66 6.61 7.05
C ARG A 14 54.32 5.16 6.72
N SER A 15 53.27 4.67 7.37
CA SER A 15 52.70 3.34 7.14
C SER A 15 52.39 3.17 5.66
N ARG A 16 53.16 2.30 5.02
CA ARG A 16 53.13 1.95 3.60
C ARG A 16 51.98 0.96 3.33
N ALA A 17 50.76 1.35 3.69
CA ALA A 17 49.59 0.47 3.68
C ALA A 17 48.39 1.00 2.88
N ASP A 18 48.57 2.03 2.04
CA ASP A 18 47.50 2.58 1.20
C ASP A 18 47.93 2.63 -0.28
N ARG A 19 48.33 1.49 -0.82
CA ARG A 19 48.20 1.25 -2.26
C ARG A 19 46.97 0.37 -2.45
N PRO A 20 45.94 0.81 -3.17
CA PRO A 20 44.87 -0.09 -3.58
C PRO A 20 45.52 -1.19 -4.43
N ARG A 21 45.47 -2.44 -3.93
CA ARG A 21 45.65 -3.59 -4.80
C ARG A 21 44.45 -3.58 -5.73
N VAL A 22 44.73 -3.45 -7.03
CA VAL A 22 43.79 -3.87 -8.06
C VAL A 22 43.64 -5.38 -7.87
N ILE A 23 42.56 -5.78 -7.22
CA ILE A 23 42.16 -7.18 -7.04
C ILE A 23 41.10 -7.47 -8.09
N ASP A 24 41.31 -8.61 -8.74
CA ASP A 24 40.42 -9.30 -9.67
C ASP A 24 38.93 -9.09 -9.44
N SER A 25 38.22 -9.06 -10.56
CA SER A 25 36.80 -8.80 -10.76
C SER A 25 35.83 -9.82 -10.14
N ASP A 26 36.22 -10.60 -9.13
CA ASP A 26 35.39 -11.65 -8.51
C ASP A 26 35.48 -11.69 -6.97
N HIS A 27 35.85 -10.59 -6.31
CA HIS A 27 35.92 -10.55 -4.84
C HIS A 27 34.88 -9.63 -4.21
N GLU A 28 33.97 -10.24 -3.43
CA GLU A 28 33.23 -9.58 -2.36
C GLU A 28 34.22 -8.80 -1.48
N GLU A 29 34.27 -7.47 -1.64
CA GLU A 29 35.02 -6.60 -0.74
C GLU A 29 34.41 -6.67 0.67
N GLU A 30 34.95 -7.57 1.48
CA GLU A 30 34.64 -7.67 2.89
C GLU A 30 35.22 -6.44 3.61
N TYR A 31 34.40 -5.41 3.80
CA TYR A 31 34.75 -4.23 4.59
C TYR A 31 34.91 -4.62 6.07
N VAL A 32 36.09 -5.06 6.47
CA VAL A 32 36.46 -5.34 7.86
C VAL A 32 36.58 -4.00 8.62
N CYS A 33 35.68 -3.72 9.58
CA CYS A 33 35.89 -2.60 10.51
C CYS A 33 37.16 -2.88 11.34
N SER A 34 38.18 -2.05 11.18
CA SER A 34 39.51 -2.14 11.82
C SER A 34 39.53 -1.95 13.36
N HIS A 35 38.39 -2.02 14.04
CA HIS A 35 38.35 -1.97 15.51
C HIS A 35 38.34 -3.39 16.08
N ARG A 36 39.47 -4.10 15.94
CA ARG A 36 39.73 -5.38 16.60
C ARG A 36 40.12 -5.10 18.06
N SER A 37 39.16 -4.71 18.90
CA SER A 37 39.37 -4.79 20.35
C SER A 37 39.25 -6.24 20.78
N THR A 38 40.31 -6.74 21.39
CA THR A 38 40.62 -8.10 21.87
C THR A 38 39.69 -8.66 22.97
N LEU A 39 38.43 -8.24 23.02
CA LEU A 39 37.44 -8.77 23.95
C LEU A 39 36.23 -9.20 23.15
N GLY A 40 35.91 -10.49 23.19
CA GLY A 40 34.87 -11.18 22.42
C GLY A 40 33.43 -10.77 22.75
N ALA A 41 33.17 -9.47 22.76
CA ALA A 41 31.85 -8.89 22.85
C ALA A 41 31.51 -8.25 21.51
N SER A 42 30.44 -8.72 20.87
CA SER A 42 29.77 -8.07 19.76
C SER A 42 29.39 -6.65 20.17
N VAL A 43 30.29 -5.68 19.95
CA VAL A 43 30.02 -4.27 20.26
C VAL A 43 28.86 -3.85 19.36
N ALA A 44 27.68 -3.71 19.95
CA ALA A 44 26.53 -3.12 19.31
C ALA A 44 26.96 -1.76 18.77
N CYS A 45 27.07 -1.64 17.44
CA CYS A 45 27.52 -0.43 16.77
C CYS A 45 26.46 0.66 16.99
N GLY A 46 26.63 1.43 18.07
CA GLY A 46 25.71 2.50 18.45
C GLY A 46 25.66 3.59 17.39
N ARG A 47 24.54 4.34 17.33
CA ARG A 47 24.20 5.40 16.35
C ARG A 47 25.28 6.48 16.10
N ARG A 48 26.37 6.52 16.87
CA ARG A 48 27.47 7.51 16.80
C ARG A 48 28.84 6.92 16.43
N SER A 49 28.93 5.68 15.98
CA SER A 49 30.24 5.13 15.58
C SER A 49 30.74 5.77 14.28
N SER A 50 31.99 6.23 14.30
CA SER A 50 32.69 6.85 13.16
C SER A 50 33.11 5.84 12.07
N CYS A 51 32.88 4.54 12.27
CA CYS A 51 33.30 3.51 11.29
C CYS A 51 32.51 3.69 9.98
N ARG A 52 33.22 3.95 8.87
CA ARG A 52 32.63 4.11 7.53
C ARG A 52 31.81 2.89 7.11
N GLY A 53 32.23 1.67 7.50
CA GLY A 53 31.50 0.42 7.25
C GLY A 53 30.15 0.32 7.96
N CYS A 54 30.08 0.65 9.26
CA CYS A 54 28.79 0.72 9.96
C CYS A 54 27.89 1.82 9.36
N ARG A 55 28.44 2.99 9.01
CA ARG A 55 27.69 4.08 8.36
C ARG A 55 27.10 3.65 7.01
N TRP A 56 27.87 2.97 6.16
CA TRP A 56 27.40 2.42 4.88
C TRP A 56 26.30 1.38 5.08
N ARG A 57 26.45 0.42 6.01
CA ARG A 57 25.44 -0.62 6.28
C ARG A 57 24.14 -0.03 6.83
N TRP A 58 24.22 1.01 7.67
CA TRP A 58 23.07 1.76 8.16
C TRP A 58 22.42 2.62 7.06
N GLN A 59 23.20 3.26 6.18
CA GLN A 59 22.68 4.04 5.05
C GLN A 59 22.04 3.15 3.97
N ALA A 60 22.62 1.99 3.67
CA ALA A 60 22.07 1.01 2.73
C ALA A 60 20.72 0.45 3.24
N ARG A 61 20.62 0.11 4.54
CA ARG A 61 19.34 -0.29 5.15
C ARG A 61 18.29 0.81 5.11
N ARG A 62 18.67 2.08 5.28
CA ARG A 62 17.73 3.22 5.16
C ARG A 62 17.27 3.46 3.72
N ARG A 63 18.16 3.38 2.72
CA ARG A 63 17.77 3.55 1.31
C ARG A 63 16.80 2.45 0.86
N ALA A 64 17.09 1.19 1.20
CA ALA A 64 16.18 0.07 0.93
C ALA A 64 14.78 0.25 1.59
N SER A 65 14.70 0.90 2.75
CA SER A 65 13.42 1.19 3.41
C SER A 65 12.62 2.34 2.78
N VAL A 66 13.28 3.31 2.15
CA VAL A 66 12.61 4.47 1.51
C VAL A 66 12.00 4.07 0.16
N ASP A 67 12.71 3.24 -0.62
CA ASP A 67 12.21 2.77 -1.93
C ASP A 67 10.98 1.84 -1.78
N SER A 68 10.97 1.01 -0.72
CA SER A 68 9.88 0.05 -0.48
C SER A 68 8.53 0.72 -0.20
N GLY A 69 8.54 1.90 0.44
CA GLY A 69 7.32 2.64 0.78
C GLY A 69 6.70 3.36 -0.42
N GLN A 70 7.52 3.82 -1.36
CA GLN A 70 7.06 4.52 -2.57
C GLN A 70 6.32 3.57 -3.52
N LEU A 71 6.78 2.32 -3.63
CA LEU A 71 6.14 1.33 -4.50
C LEU A 71 4.74 0.95 -4.01
N ALA A 72 4.54 0.79 -2.70
CA ALA A 72 3.21 0.48 -2.13
C ALA A 72 2.21 1.60 -2.40
N VAL A 73 2.64 2.85 -2.25
CA VAL A 73 1.82 4.04 -2.56
C VAL A 73 1.50 4.12 -4.05
N ALA A 74 2.47 3.86 -4.93
CA ALA A 74 2.25 3.86 -6.38
C ALA A 74 1.24 2.79 -6.81
N LEU A 75 1.35 1.56 -6.27
CA LEU A 75 0.43 0.45 -6.54
C LEU A 75 -0.98 0.72 -5.99
N ALA A 76 -1.10 1.42 -4.86
CA ALA A 76 -2.38 1.79 -4.27
C ALA A 76 -3.06 2.97 -4.97
N ALA A 77 -2.30 3.96 -5.44
CA ALA A 77 -2.83 5.23 -5.92
C ALA A 77 -3.79 5.06 -7.11
N VAL A 78 -3.43 4.20 -8.07
CA VAL A 78 -4.24 3.97 -9.28
C VAL A 78 -5.61 3.36 -8.95
N PRO A 79 -5.71 2.18 -8.30
CA PRO A 79 -7.01 1.60 -7.95
C PRO A 79 -7.80 2.48 -6.98
N ALA A 80 -7.14 3.16 -6.06
CA ALA A 80 -7.81 4.05 -5.13
C ALA A 80 -8.45 5.27 -5.83
N PHE A 81 -7.71 5.92 -6.73
CA PHE A 81 -8.23 7.02 -7.53
C PHE A 81 -9.43 6.58 -8.38
N VAL A 82 -9.32 5.41 -9.04
CA VAL A 82 -10.41 4.87 -9.86
C VAL A 82 -11.65 4.58 -9.03
N LEU A 83 -11.51 3.95 -7.85
CA LEU A 83 -12.63 3.66 -6.95
C LEU A 83 -13.31 4.94 -6.44
N VAL A 84 -12.52 5.95 -6.04
CA VAL A 84 -13.07 7.24 -5.60
C VAL A 84 -13.81 7.93 -6.74
N TRP A 85 -13.20 8.01 -7.92
CA TRP A 85 -13.81 8.65 -9.08
C TRP A 85 -15.12 7.95 -9.50
N ALA A 86 -15.07 6.63 -9.64
CA ALA A 86 -16.24 5.80 -9.97
C ALA A 86 -17.35 5.92 -8.92
N GLY A 87 -16.98 5.93 -7.64
CA GLY A 87 -17.93 6.05 -6.54
C GLY A 87 -18.59 7.41 -6.47
N VAL A 88 -17.83 8.50 -6.66
CA VAL A 88 -18.36 9.87 -6.72
C VAL A 88 -19.38 10.01 -7.86
N GLU A 89 -19.07 9.41 -9.02
CA GLU A 89 -19.98 9.45 -10.16
C GLU A 89 -21.28 8.69 -9.89
N LYS A 90 -21.22 7.53 -9.21
CA LYS A 90 -22.42 6.80 -8.76
C LYS A 90 -23.22 7.55 -7.69
N LEU A 91 -22.57 8.36 -6.86
CA LEU A 91 -23.24 9.21 -5.88
C LEU A 91 -23.96 10.39 -6.56
N ARG A 92 -23.36 10.98 -7.60
CA ARG A 92 -23.96 12.06 -8.40
C ARG A 92 -25.12 11.55 -9.27
N HIS A 93 -24.95 10.38 -9.88
CA HIS A 93 -25.91 9.76 -10.78
C HIS A 93 -26.28 8.34 -10.33
N PRO A 94 -27.13 8.20 -9.28
CA PRO A 94 -27.43 6.89 -8.69
C PRO A 94 -28.38 6.03 -9.53
N PHE A 95 -29.12 6.63 -10.47
CA PHE A 95 -30.09 5.91 -11.29
C PHE A 95 -29.42 4.93 -12.28
N PRO A 96 -28.44 5.35 -13.12
CA PRO A 96 -27.66 4.43 -13.95
C PRO A 96 -27.01 3.29 -13.17
N ALA A 97 -26.44 3.58 -12.00
CA ALA A 97 -25.83 2.57 -11.14
C ALA A 97 -26.85 1.53 -10.67
N SER A 98 -28.03 1.97 -10.22
CA SER A 98 -29.09 1.05 -9.78
C SER A 98 -29.66 0.21 -10.92
N LEU A 99 -29.74 0.75 -12.13
CA LEU A 99 -30.15 -0.01 -13.33
C LEU A 99 -29.13 -1.11 -13.67
N ALA A 100 -27.83 -0.78 -13.62
CA ALA A 100 -26.77 -1.77 -13.83
C ALA A 100 -26.83 -2.91 -12.79
N ILE A 101 -27.05 -2.58 -11.51
CA ILE A 101 -27.16 -3.56 -10.42
C ILE A 101 -28.34 -4.52 -10.64
N VAL A 102 -29.48 -4.02 -11.13
CA VAL A 102 -30.63 -4.87 -11.51
C VAL A 102 -30.28 -5.75 -12.71
N ARG A 103 -29.62 -5.21 -13.75
CA ARG A 103 -29.19 -5.99 -14.93
C ARG A 103 -28.19 -7.09 -14.57
N PHE A 104 -27.28 -6.83 -13.63
CA PHE A 104 -26.40 -7.87 -13.08
C PHE A 104 -27.14 -8.94 -12.26
N GLY A 105 -28.41 -8.74 -11.93
CA GLY A 105 -29.24 -9.67 -11.17
C GLY A 105 -29.02 -9.60 -9.66
N LEU A 106 -28.42 -8.53 -9.15
CA LEU A 106 -28.18 -8.33 -7.72
C LEU A 106 -29.38 -7.71 -6.98
N ALA A 107 -30.28 -7.04 -7.71
CA ALA A 107 -31.50 -6.44 -7.15
C ALA A 107 -32.71 -6.72 -8.04
N LYS A 108 -33.89 -6.85 -7.43
CA LYS A 108 -35.15 -7.09 -8.15
C LYS A 108 -35.80 -5.82 -8.72
N ARG A 109 -35.48 -4.64 -8.16
CA ARG A 109 -36.09 -3.36 -8.53
C ARG A 109 -35.04 -2.25 -8.52
N VAL A 110 -35.18 -1.32 -9.46
CA VAL A 110 -34.34 -0.11 -9.55
C VAL A 110 -34.68 0.79 -8.38
N ARG A 111 -33.72 0.94 -7.45
CA ARG A 111 -33.85 1.83 -6.29
C ARG A 111 -32.60 2.72 -6.23
N PRO A 112 -32.73 4.06 -6.30
CA PRO A 112 -31.59 4.98 -6.26
C PRO A 112 -30.73 4.82 -5.00
N VAL A 113 -31.34 4.40 -3.89
CA VAL A 113 -30.62 4.10 -2.63
C VAL A 113 -29.54 3.04 -2.84
N VAL A 114 -29.82 1.99 -3.63
CA VAL A 114 -28.86 0.91 -3.91
C VAL A 114 -27.67 1.43 -4.70
N GLY A 115 -27.90 2.30 -5.69
CA GLY A 115 -26.83 2.99 -6.44
C GLY A 115 -25.98 3.89 -5.54
N ARG A 116 -26.61 4.63 -4.61
CA ARG A 116 -25.89 5.45 -3.63
C ARG A 116 -25.05 4.62 -2.66
N VAL A 117 -25.59 3.50 -2.15
CA VAL A 117 -24.82 2.60 -1.28
C VAL A 117 -23.61 2.04 -2.02
N ALA A 118 -23.78 1.58 -3.26
CA ALA A 118 -22.66 1.11 -4.07
C ALA A 118 -21.58 2.20 -4.26
N GLY A 119 -21.99 3.42 -4.64
CA GLY A 119 -21.07 4.55 -4.77
C GLY A 119 -20.35 4.89 -3.45
N ALA A 120 -21.08 4.92 -2.34
CA ALA A 120 -20.50 5.17 -1.01
C ALA A 120 -19.48 4.09 -0.62
N THR A 121 -19.76 2.82 -0.91
CA THR A 121 -18.81 1.73 -0.63
C THR A 121 -17.53 1.84 -1.46
N GLU A 122 -17.62 2.26 -2.72
CA GLU A 122 -16.46 2.47 -3.59
C GLU A 122 -15.60 3.66 -3.10
N VAL A 123 -16.24 4.79 -2.78
CA VAL A 123 -15.54 5.96 -2.21
C VAL A 123 -14.88 5.60 -0.89
N ALA A 124 -15.57 4.89 0.01
CA ALA A 124 -15.02 4.49 1.29
C ALA A 124 -13.81 3.56 1.13
N ALA A 125 -13.89 2.57 0.24
CA ALA A 125 -12.77 1.67 -0.03
C ALA A 125 -11.57 2.39 -0.65
N GLY A 126 -11.80 3.26 -1.64
CA GLY A 126 -10.75 4.06 -2.26
C GLY A 126 -10.10 5.06 -1.29
N ALA A 127 -10.91 5.75 -0.47
CA ALA A 127 -10.42 6.68 0.54
C ALA A 127 -9.62 5.95 1.64
N LEU A 128 -10.07 4.77 2.08
CA LEU A 128 -9.33 3.94 3.04
C LEU A 128 -7.98 3.51 2.46
N LEU A 129 -7.95 3.12 1.18
CA LEU A 129 -6.74 2.73 0.48
C LEU A 129 -5.75 3.91 0.34
N LEU A 130 -6.22 5.13 0.09
CA LEU A 130 -5.39 6.35 0.08
C LEU A 130 -4.88 6.74 1.48
N ALA A 131 -5.72 6.60 2.50
CA ALA A 131 -5.38 7.01 3.86
C ALA A 131 -4.37 6.06 4.51
N ARG A 132 -4.41 4.76 4.18
CA ARG A 132 -3.58 3.72 4.81
C ARG A 132 -2.98 2.73 3.79
N PRO A 133 -2.18 3.18 2.81
CA PRO A 133 -1.60 2.30 1.79
C PRO A 133 -0.56 1.32 2.35
N GLN A 134 -0.10 1.51 3.60
CA GLN A 134 0.82 0.58 4.27
C GLN A 134 0.09 -0.50 5.08
N SER A 135 -1.24 -0.45 5.16
CA SER A 135 -2.04 -1.39 5.93
C SER A 135 -2.65 -2.44 5.00
N PRO A 136 -2.45 -3.75 5.22
CA PRO A 136 -3.04 -4.79 4.36
C PRO A 136 -4.58 -4.71 4.39
N TRP A 137 -5.15 -4.34 5.54
CA TRP A 137 -6.59 -4.12 5.71
C TRP A 137 -7.20 -3.05 4.81
N ALA A 138 -6.41 -2.13 4.28
CA ALA A 138 -6.91 -1.11 3.35
C ALA A 138 -7.13 -1.69 1.93
N TYR A 139 -6.36 -2.71 1.55
CA TYR A 139 -6.49 -3.39 0.26
C TYR A 139 -7.64 -4.39 0.23
N VAL A 140 -7.98 -5.02 1.35
CA VAL A 140 -9.05 -6.02 1.44
C VAL A 140 -10.38 -5.53 0.85
N PRO A 141 -11.00 -4.42 1.31
CA PRO A 141 -12.29 -3.99 0.78
C PRO A 141 -12.21 -3.57 -0.69
N ALA A 142 -11.11 -2.92 -1.11
CA ALA A 142 -10.89 -2.53 -2.50
C ALA A 142 -10.76 -3.76 -3.42
N ALA A 143 -9.96 -4.74 -3.02
CA ALA A 143 -9.78 -6.00 -3.74
C ALA A 143 -11.08 -6.81 -3.81
N THR A 144 -11.84 -6.88 -2.70
CA THR A 144 -13.15 -7.55 -2.68
C THR A 144 -14.13 -6.89 -3.65
N LEU A 145 -14.26 -5.56 -3.62
CA LEU A 145 -15.12 -4.83 -4.55
C LEU A 145 -14.71 -5.05 -6.00
N LEU A 146 -13.41 -4.92 -6.31
CA LEU A 146 -12.87 -5.13 -7.66
C LEU A 146 -13.09 -6.57 -8.13
N LEU A 147 -12.89 -7.56 -7.26
CA LEU A 147 -13.12 -8.98 -7.57
C LEU A 147 -14.59 -9.25 -7.91
N VAL A 148 -15.51 -8.78 -7.07
CA VAL A 148 -16.95 -8.90 -7.33
C VAL A 148 -17.28 -8.25 -8.67
N PHE A 149 -16.72 -7.07 -8.95
CA PHE A 149 -16.96 -6.36 -10.20
C PHE A 149 -16.45 -7.12 -11.43
N VAL A 150 -15.23 -7.67 -11.35
CA VAL A 150 -14.66 -8.52 -12.41
C VAL A 150 -15.54 -9.74 -12.68
N LEU A 151 -16.02 -10.42 -11.64
CA LEU A 151 -16.89 -11.60 -11.78
C LEU A 151 -18.22 -11.25 -12.44
N LEU A 152 -18.84 -10.13 -12.06
CA LEU A 152 -20.09 -9.65 -12.64
C LEU A 152 -19.92 -9.28 -14.12
N LEU A 153 -18.86 -8.55 -14.46
CA LEU A 153 -18.54 -8.19 -15.85
C LEU A 153 -18.23 -9.42 -16.69
N ALA A 154 -17.39 -10.34 -16.20
CA ALA A 154 -17.04 -11.57 -16.89
C ALA A 154 -18.29 -12.44 -17.16
N ARG A 155 -19.20 -12.53 -16.18
CA ARG A 155 -20.47 -13.26 -16.35
C ARG A 155 -21.37 -12.60 -17.40
N ALA A 156 -21.50 -11.27 -17.38
CA ALA A 156 -22.31 -10.53 -18.35
C ALA A 156 -21.75 -10.68 -19.78
N VAL A 157 -20.43 -10.52 -19.94
CA VAL A 157 -19.74 -10.71 -21.23
C VAL A 157 -19.87 -12.15 -21.72
N GLY A 158 -19.72 -13.14 -20.83
CA GLY A 158 -19.88 -14.56 -21.17
C GLY A 158 -21.30 -14.93 -21.63
N ARG A 159 -22.29 -14.11 -21.30
CA ARG A 159 -23.69 -14.25 -21.77
C ARG A 159 -24.00 -13.40 -23.00
N GLY A 160 -23.03 -12.64 -23.51
CA GLY A 160 -23.23 -11.71 -24.62
C GLY A 160 -24.08 -10.49 -24.26
N GLU A 161 -24.24 -10.16 -22.98
CA GLU A 161 -25.00 -8.99 -22.54
C GLU A 161 -24.23 -7.69 -22.87
N ARG A 162 -24.90 -6.72 -23.49
CA ARG A 162 -24.33 -5.41 -23.83
C ARG A 162 -25.17 -4.30 -23.23
N PHE A 163 -24.76 -3.81 -22.06
CA PHE A 163 -25.38 -2.66 -21.39
C PHE A 163 -24.32 -1.75 -20.78
N ALA A 164 -24.70 -0.52 -20.44
CA ALA A 164 -23.81 0.42 -19.76
C ALA A 164 -23.60 0.03 -18.28
N CYS A 165 -22.33 -0.17 -17.88
CA CYS A 165 -21.95 -0.55 -16.51
C CYS A 165 -21.96 0.62 -15.51
N ALA A 166 -22.12 1.86 -15.98
CA ALA A 166 -22.12 3.09 -15.18
C ALA A 166 -20.86 3.31 -14.31
N CYS A 167 -19.71 2.72 -14.68
CA CYS A 167 -18.46 2.82 -13.90
C CYS A 167 -17.81 4.21 -13.92
N PHE A 168 -17.93 4.93 -15.03
CA PHE A 168 -17.23 6.20 -15.27
C PHE A 168 -18.18 7.30 -15.77
N GLY A 169 -19.46 7.23 -15.41
CA GLY A 169 -20.45 8.16 -15.98
C GLY A 169 -20.73 7.88 -17.45
N ALA A 170 -20.33 6.70 -17.92
CA ALA A 170 -20.55 6.16 -19.24
C ALA A 170 -22.02 6.36 -19.67
N GLY A 171 -22.21 7.20 -20.70
CA GLY A 171 -23.49 7.37 -21.38
C GLY A 171 -23.91 6.09 -22.13
N GLU A 172 -25.06 6.15 -22.77
CA GLU A 172 -25.76 5.02 -23.40
C GLU A 172 -24.92 4.23 -24.44
N ASN A 173 -23.81 4.83 -24.93
CA ASN A 173 -22.92 4.24 -25.93
C ASN A 173 -21.75 3.40 -25.36
N ASP A 174 -21.48 3.44 -24.04
CA ASP A 174 -20.39 2.68 -23.44
C ASP A 174 -20.87 1.29 -22.99
N SER A 175 -21.00 0.39 -23.97
CA SER A 175 -21.39 -0.99 -23.74
C SER A 175 -20.28 -1.78 -23.02
N ILE A 176 -20.67 -2.72 -22.16
CA ILE A 176 -19.74 -3.69 -21.56
C ILE A 176 -19.06 -4.50 -22.68
N THR A 177 -17.72 -4.45 -22.71
CA THR A 177 -16.87 -5.19 -23.66
C THR A 177 -15.82 -6.03 -22.93
N PRO A 178 -15.19 -7.03 -23.57
CA PRO A 178 -14.08 -7.78 -22.97
C PRO A 178 -12.94 -6.87 -22.46
N ALA A 179 -12.73 -5.71 -23.10
CA ALA A 179 -11.76 -4.72 -22.66
C ALA A 179 -12.09 -4.12 -21.27
N THR A 180 -13.38 -3.96 -20.94
CA THR A 180 -13.81 -3.49 -19.61
C THR A 180 -13.47 -4.52 -18.50
N VAL A 181 -13.58 -5.81 -18.82
CA VAL A 181 -13.19 -6.90 -17.91
C VAL A 181 -11.68 -6.84 -17.68
N LEU A 182 -10.89 -6.75 -18.75
CA LEU A 182 -9.43 -6.70 -18.67
C LEU A 182 -8.95 -5.49 -17.85
N ARG A 183 -9.49 -4.30 -18.11
CA ARG A 183 -9.16 -3.08 -17.35
C ARG A 183 -9.41 -3.26 -15.86
N THR A 184 -10.56 -3.82 -15.49
CA THR A 184 -10.92 -4.05 -14.08
C THR A 184 -10.05 -5.14 -13.45
N ALA A 185 -9.71 -6.19 -14.21
CA ALA A 185 -8.81 -7.24 -13.77
C ALA A 185 -7.38 -6.72 -13.52
N VAL A 186 -6.88 -5.78 -14.33
CA VAL A 186 -5.60 -5.10 -14.09
C VAL A 186 -5.64 -4.29 -12.80
N LEU A 187 -6.72 -3.56 -12.53
CA LEU A 187 -6.88 -2.83 -11.25
C LEU A 187 -6.89 -3.77 -10.06
N LEU A 188 -7.56 -4.92 -10.17
CA LEU A 188 -7.54 -5.97 -9.16
C LEU A 188 -6.12 -6.51 -8.95
N ALA A 189 -5.38 -6.78 -10.04
CA ALA A 189 -4.01 -7.27 -9.96
C ALA A 189 -3.07 -6.25 -9.28
N LEU A 190 -3.22 -4.96 -9.55
CA LEU A 190 -2.49 -3.90 -8.84
C LEU A 190 -2.81 -3.88 -7.34
N CYS A 191 -4.08 -4.03 -6.99
CA CYS A 191 -4.54 -4.07 -5.61
C CYS A 191 -3.98 -5.30 -4.86
N LEU A 192 -4.03 -6.48 -5.48
CA LEU A 192 -3.46 -7.72 -4.92
C LEU A 192 -1.94 -7.66 -4.85
N GLY A 193 -1.27 -7.08 -5.83
CA GLY A 193 0.18 -6.86 -5.82
C GLY A 193 0.61 -5.93 -4.68
N GLY A 194 -0.15 -4.85 -4.44
CA GLY A 194 0.06 -3.96 -3.30
C GLY A 194 -0.15 -4.67 -1.95
N LEU A 195 -1.21 -5.48 -1.83
CA LEU A 195 -1.45 -6.31 -0.64
C LEU A 195 -0.30 -7.29 -0.38
N ALA A 196 0.12 -8.05 -1.40
CA ALA A 196 1.23 -9.00 -1.29
C ALA A 196 2.54 -8.29 -0.92
N TRP A 197 2.79 -7.10 -1.48
CA TRP A 197 3.95 -6.29 -1.15
C TRP A 197 3.95 -5.84 0.32
N VAL A 198 2.81 -5.37 0.82
CA VAL A 198 2.65 -4.95 2.21
C VAL A 198 2.82 -6.13 3.16
N GLU A 199 2.24 -7.30 2.88
CA GLU A 199 2.42 -8.50 3.70
C GLU A 199 3.88 -8.97 3.73
N LEU A 200 4.56 -8.98 2.57
CA LEU A 200 5.98 -9.32 2.50
C LEU A 200 6.86 -8.32 3.26
N ALA A 201 6.51 -7.03 3.22
CA ALA A 201 7.17 -5.98 3.99
C ALA A 201 6.85 -6.07 5.50
N SER A 202 5.69 -6.62 5.87
CA SER A 202 5.21 -6.73 7.25
C SER A 202 5.93 -7.77 8.10
N LEU A 203 6.63 -8.71 7.47
CA LEU A 203 7.53 -9.66 8.13
C LEU A 203 8.78 -9.00 8.77
N ARG A 204 8.92 -7.66 8.71
CA ARG A 204 9.94 -6.87 9.40
C ARG A 204 9.30 -5.99 10.51
N PRO A 205 9.28 -6.41 11.78
CA PRO A 205 8.59 -5.68 12.87
C PRO A 205 9.42 -4.48 13.43
N PRO A 206 8.82 -3.54 14.21
CA PRO A 206 7.48 -3.62 14.83
C PRO A 206 6.56 -2.38 14.64
N TYR A 207 5.27 -2.64 14.50
CA TYR A 207 4.20 -1.65 14.74
C TYR A 207 3.08 -2.32 15.56
N SER A 208 3.15 -2.20 16.89
CA SER A 208 2.32 -2.94 17.84
C SER A 208 1.20 -2.14 18.52
N VAL A 209 1.01 -0.85 18.24
CA VAL A 209 0.02 -0.03 18.99
C VAL A 209 -1.21 0.39 18.16
N GLY A 210 -1.10 0.42 16.83
CA GLY A 210 -2.21 0.88 15.96
C GLY A 210 -3.34 -0.15 15.75
N TYR A 211 -3.06 -1.44 15.97
CA TYR A 211 -3.98 -2.53 15.66
C TYR A 211 -5.17 -2.59 16.63
N VAL A 212 -4.92 -2.45 17.93
CA VAL A 212 -5.97 -2.49 18.97
C VAL A 212 -6.89 -1.26 18.86
N GLN A 213 -6.35 -0.07 18.57
CA GLN A 213 -7.15 1.13 18.34
C GLN A 213 -7.97 1.06 17.05
N ALA A 214 -7.42 0.53 15.95
CA ALA A 214 -8.14 0.43 14.68
C ALA A 214 -9.32 -0.55 14.78
N VAL A 215 -9.10 -1.74 15.34
CA VAL A 215 -10.18 -2.74 15.54
C VAL A 215 -11.26 -2.19 16.48
N ALA A 216 -10.88 -1.55 17.58
CA ALA A 216 -11.84 -0.92 18.49
C ALA A 216 -12.68 0.17 17.80
N THR A 217 -12.07 1.03 17.00
CA THR A 217 -12.79 2.11 16.29
C THR A 217 -13.70 1.59 15.17
N THR A 218 -13.27 0.59 14.41
CA THR A 218 -14.08 0.00 13.32
C THR A 218 -15.25 -0.80 13.88
N CYS A 219 -15.07 -1.56 14.96
CA CYS A 219 -16.16 -2.26 15.64
C CYS A 219 -17.17 -1.28 16.26
N ALA A 220 -16.71 -0.19 16.88
CA ALA A 220 -17.59 0.83 17.46
C ALA A 220 -18.42 1.57 16.39
N LEU A 221 -17.83 1.90 15.22
CA LEU A 221 -18.53 2.55 14.12
C LEU A 221 -19.57 1.65 13.46
N LEU A 222 -19.22 0.38 13.22
CA LEU A 222 -20.15 -0.58 12.62
C LEU A 222 -21.31 -0.91 13.57
N ALA A 223 -21.05 -1.07 14.88
CA ALA A 223 -22.10 -1.28 15.87
C ALA A 223 -23.05 -0.07 15.95
N SER A 224 -22.52 1.16 15.93
CA SER A 224 -23.31 2.40 15.92
C SER A 224 -24.21 2.51 14.67
N LEU A 225 -23.67 2.19 13.50
CA LEU A 225 -24.40 2.27 12.24
C LEU A 225 -25.47 1.17 12.12
N HIS A 226 -25.18 -0.04 12.62
CA HIS A 226 -26.18 -1.11 12.66
C HIS A 226 -27.31 -0.81 13.64
N LEU A 227 -26.98 -0.28 14.83
CA LEU A 227 -27.99 0.09 15.83
C LEU A 227 -28.88 1.24 15.34
N ALA A 228 -28.30 2.24 14.67
CA ALA A 228 -29.05 3.32 14.05
C ALA A 228 -29.96 2.81 12.91
N ALA A 229 -29.48 1.86 12.12
CA ALA A 229 -30.25 1.25 11.03
C ALA A 229 -31.40 0.35 11.53
N THR A 230 -31.23 -0.34 12.67
CA THR A 230 -32.29 -1.17 13.28
C THR A 230 -33.31 -0.34 14.05
N MET A 231 -32.89 0.74 14.71
CA MET A 231 -33.81 1.70 15.34
C MET A 231 -34.66 2.44 14.30
N ASN A 232 -34.11 2.72 13.11
CA ASN A 232 -34.86 3.40 12.05
C ASN A 232 -35.76 2.46 11.23
N SER A 233 -35.59 1.14 11.33
CA SER A 233 -36.48 0.15 10.69
C SER A 233 -37.60 -0.34 11.60
N THR A 234 -37.56 0.00 12.89
CA THR A 234 -38.64 -0.28 13.85
C THR A 234 -39.55 0.93 13.99
N HIS A 235 -40.36 1.20 12.96
CA HIS A 235 -41.55 2.02 13.15
C HIS A 235 -42.55 1.23 14.01
N PRO A 236 -43.01 1.74 15.16
CA PRO A 236 -44.10 1.10 15.89
C PRO A 236 -45.34 1.11 15.01
N PHE A 237 -45.90 -0.08 14.78
CA PHE A 237 -47.22 -0.25 14.17
C PHE A 237 -48.24 0.63 14.89
N ARG A 238 -48.94 1.47 14.12
CA ARG A 238 -50.38 1.81 14.22
C ARG A 238 -50.69 2.87 13.17
N GLU A 239 -51.31 2.43 12.07
CA GLU A 239 -52.78 2.40 11.79
C GLU A 239 -53.21 3.70 11.10
#